data_AF-A0ABD1TM21-F1
#
_entry.id   AF-A0ABD1TM21-F1
#
_cell.length_a   1.000
_cell.length_b   1.000
_cell.length_c   1.000
_cell.angle_alpha   90.00
_cell.angle_beta   90.00
_cell.angle_gamma   90.00
#
_symmetry.space_group_name_H-M   'P 1'
#
loop_
_entity.id
_entity.type
_entity.pdbx_description
1 polymer ?
#
loop_
_entity_poly.entity_id
_entity_poly.type
_entity_poly.pdbx_seq_one_letter_code
_entity_poly.pdbx_strand_id
1 'polypeptide(L)'
;MPLLKLRDLPSLIYDKGAHTTLVDLLLDQFSTFQEADWCLFNTFDELEDEILKWMASKCPILTIGPTIPPLHMDDNEYGISLFKPNAEDYMKWLDTKENSSVVYISF
;
A
#
# COMPACT_ATOMS: atom_id res chain seq x y z
N MET A 1 -7.90 14.73 -10.88
CA MET A 1 -8.66 13.67 -10.18
C MET A 1 -10.07 14.13 -9.81
N PRO A 2 -11.05 13.23 -9.58
CA PRO A 2 -12.36 13.63 -9.04
C PRO A 2 -12.26 14.13 -7.59
N LEU A 3 -13.21 14.97 -7.17
CA LEU A 3 -13.28 15.46 -5.79
C LEU A 3 -13.61 14.32 -4.82
N LEU A 4 -12.80 14.19 -3.77
CA LEU A 4 -13.04 13.26 -2.68
C LEU A 4 -14.29 13.66 -1.90
N LYS A 5 -15.15 12.68 -1.65
CA LYS A 5 -16.27 12.79 -0.70
C LYS A 5 -15.78 12.31 0.66
N LEU A 6 -16.54 12.64 1.70
CA LEU A 6 -16.23 12.21 3.06
C LEU A 6 -15.92 10.70 3.11
N ARG A 7 -16.68 9.87 2.38
CA ARG A 7 -16.59 8.40 2.41
C ARG A 7 -15.37 7.83 1.72
N ASP A 8 -14.66 8.67 0.99
CA ASP A 8 -13.42 8.32 0.30
C ASP A 8 -12.21 8.63 1.20
N LEU A 9 -12.43 9.26 2.37
CA LEU A 9 -11.39 9.57 3.34
C LEU A 9 -11.14 8.39 4.31
N PRO A 10 -9.97 8.33 4.97
CA PRO A 10 -9.67 7.31 5.97
C PRO A 10 -10.75 7.21 7.06
N SER A 11 -11.07 5.98 7.49
CA SER A 11 -12.05 5.69 8.56
C SER A 11 -11.74 6.43 9.87
N LEU A 12 -10.47 6.76 10.07
CA LEU A 12 -9.93 7.57 11.16
C LEU A 12 -10.60 8.96 11.30
N ILE A 13 -11.10 9.53 10.20
CA ILE A 13 -11.78 10.83 10.22
C ILE A 13 -13.20 10.70 10.80
N TYR A 14 -13.81 9.52 10.65
CA TYR A 14 -15.18 9.22 11.03
C TYR A 14 -15.32 8.74 12.46
N ASP A 15 -14.43 7.85 12.88
CA ASP A 15 -14.46 7.23 14.20
C ASP A 15 -13.28 7.72 15.04
N LYS A 16 -13.34 9.00 15.41
CA LYS A 16 -12.30 9.65 16.21
C LYS A 16 -12.13 9.02 17.60
N GLY A 17 -13.13 8.30 18.11
CA GLY A 17 -13.10 7.69 19.44
C GLY A 17 -12.39 6.33 19.48
N ALA A 18 -12.46 5.54 18.41
CA ALA A 18 -11.92 4.18 18.39
C ALA A 18 -10.39 4.11 18.20
N HIS A 19 -9.76 5.15 17.64
CA HIS A 19 -8.39 5.08 17.14
C HIS A 19 -7.52 6.30 17.46
N THR A 20 -7.77 7.02 18.56
CA THR A 20 -7.05 8.28 18.90
C THR A 20 -5.52 8.14 18.79
N THR A 21 -4.93 7.10 19.40
CA THR A 21 -3.48 6.88 19.35
C THR A 21 -2.95 6.65 17.94
N LEU A 22 -3.73 5.97 17.07
CA LEU A 22 -3.33 5.72 15.69
C LEU A 22 -3.42 7.00 14.85
N VAL A 23 -4.43 7.84 15.11
CA VAL A 23 -4.56 9.16 14.47
C VAL A 23 -3.37 10.03 14.81
N ASP A 24 -3.03 10.14 16.10
CA ASP A 24 -1.89 10.94 16.56
C ASP A 24 -0.58 10.45 15.90
N LEU A 25 -0.33 9.13 15.94
CA LEU A 25 0.85 8.52 15.28
C LEU A 25 0.93 8.84 13.78
N LEU A 26 -0.21 8.82 13.07
CA LEU A 26 -0.24 9.08 11.64
C LEU A 26 -0.02 10.56 11.31
N LEU A 27 -0.56 11.47 12.13
CA LEU A 27 -0.36 12.91 11.96
C LEU A 27 1.05 13.35 12.34
N ASP A 28 1.64 12.73 13.36
CA ASP A 28 2.99 13.03 13.84
C ASP A 28 4.06 12.76 12.78
N GLN A 29 3.83 11.86 11.82
CA GLN A 29 4.73 11.64 10.68
C GLN A 29 4.96 12.90 9.84
N PHE A 30 4.02 13.86 9.85
CA PHE A 30 4.13 15.12 9.11
C PHE A 30 4.64 16.28 9.97
N SER A 31 5.02 16.05 11.22
CA SER A 31 5.55 17.12 12.09
C SER A 31 6.95 17.58 11.64
N THR A 32 7.77 16.68 11.09
CA THR A 32 9.17 16.94 10.70
C THR A 32 9.50 16.54 9.26
N PHE A 33 8.50 16.18 8.43
CA PHE A 33 8.76 15.63 7.08
C PHE A 33 9.53 16.59 6.14
N GLN A 34 9.50 17.90 6.40
CA GLN A 34 10.26 18.89 5.63
C GLN A 34 11.75 18.91 5.96
N GLU A 35 12.16 18.30 7.07
CA GLU A 35 13.56 18.19 7.48
C GLU A 35 14.25 16.97 6.84
N ALA A 36 13.49 16.05 6.24
CA ALA A 36 14.03 14.88 5.57
C ALA A 36 14.64 15.24 4.21
N ASP A 37 15.77 14.61 3.86
CA ASP A 37 16.38 14.78 2.53
C ASP A 37 15.46 14.25 1.41
N TRP A 38 14.72 13.16 1.70
CA TRP A 38 13.80 12.50 0.77
C TRP A 38 12.65 11.83 1.52
N CYS A 39 11.43 11.98 1.00
CA CYS A 39 10.26 11.20 1.39
C CYS A 39 10.05 10.06 0.40
N LEU A 40 10.15 8.82 0.87
CA LEU A 40 10.03 7.63 0.02
C LEU A 40 8.58 7.11 0.03
N PHE A 41 8.02 6.85 -1.14
CA PHE A 41 6.66 6.35 -1.31
C PHE A 41 6.67 5.02 -2.08
N ASN A 42 5.97 4.01 -1.56
CA ASN A 42 5.75 2.74 -2.27
C ASN A 42 4.60 2.89 -3.28
N THR A 43 4.88 3.65 -4.33
CA THR A 43 4.01 3.89 -5.49
C THR A 43 4.91 4.07 -6.72
N PHE A 44 4.34 4.38 -7.88
CA PHE A 44 5.06 4.69 -9.11
C PHE A 44 4.36 5.81 -9.88
N ASP A 45 5.11 6.53 -10.70
CA ASP A 45 4.66 7.79 -11.32
C ASP A 45 3.37 7.63 -12.13
N GLU A 46 3.25 6.57 -12.93
CA GLU A 46 2.09 6.34 -13.78
C GLU A 46 0.79 6.04 -12.99
N LEU A 47 0.90 5.61 -11.72
CA LEU A 47 -0.27 5.33 -10.88
C LEU A 47 -0.92 6.62 -10.34
N GLU A 48 -0.10 7.61 -9.95
CA GLU A 48 -0.54 8.76 -9.15
C GLU A 48 0.07 10.11 -9.61
N ASP A 49 0.38 10.25 -10.90
CA ASP A 49 1.09 11.40 -11.52
C ASP A 49 0.69 12.79 -10.99
N GLU A 50 -0.61 13.10 -10.96
CA GLU A 50 -1.13 14.41 -10.53
C GLU A 50 -0.82 14.69 -9.05
N ILE A 51 -0.95 13.67 -8.20
CA ILE A 51 -0.69 13.78 -6.76
C ILE A 51 0.81 13.85 -6.49
N LEU A 52 1.60 13.05 -7.18
CA LEU A 52 3.07 13.05 -7.05
C LEU A 52 3.66 14.40 -7.44
N LYS A 53 3.20 14.99 -8.56
CA LYS A 53 3.60 16.36 -8.96
C LYS A 53 3.22 17.40 -7.91
N TRP A 54 2.04 17.28 -7.30
CA TRP A 54 1.64 18.18 -6.22
C TRP A 54 2.51 17.99 -4.97
N MET A 55 2.78 16.76 -4.56
CA MET A 55 3.63 16.46 -3.40
C MET A 55 5.09 16.91 -3.60
N ALA A 56 5.63 16.74 -4.80
CA ALA A 56 6.98 17.21 -5.15
C ALA A 56 7.12 18.75 -5.04
N SER A 57 6.00 19.50 -5.09
CA SER A 57 6.00 20.95 -4.81
C SER A 57 6.09 21.29 -3.32
N LYS A 58 5.98 20.29 -2.42
CA LYS A 58 5.94 20.45 -0.96
C LYS A 58 7.19 19.92 -0.28
N CYS A 59 7.74 18.80 -0.74
CA CYS A 59 8.97 18.20 -0.23
C CYS A 59 9.67 17.37 -1.33
N PRO A 60 10.96 17.04 -1.16
CA PRO A 60 11.63 16.09 -2.05
C PRO A 60 11.02 14.69 -1.87
N ILE A 61 10.43 14.16 -2.93
CA ILE A 61 9.80 12.82 -2.91
C ILE A 61 10.53 11.86 -3.87
N LEU A 62 10.50 10.57 -3.55
CA LEU A 62 10.90 9.48 -4.46
C LEU A 62 9.87 8.36 -4.43
N THR A 63 9.42 7.94 -5.61
CA THR A 63 8.61 6.74 -5.78
C THR A 63 9.53 5.53 -5.93
N ILE A 64 9.48 4.59 -4.99
CA ILE A 64 10.36 3.41 -4.94
C ILE A 64 9.59 2.09 -5.16
N GLY A 65 8.33 2.18 -5.58
CA GLY A 65 7.48 1.02 -5.84
C GLY A 65 7.45 0.60 -7.32
N PRO A 66 6.69 -0.46 -7.63
CA PRO A 66 6.06 -1.36 -6.66
C PRO A 66 7.07 -2.32 -6.01
N THR A 67 6.93 -2.58 -4.72
CA THR A 67 7.78 -3.56 -3.99
C THR A 67 7.31 -5.01 -4.19
N ILE A 68 6.88 -5.35 -5.40
CA ILE A 68 6.50 -6.73 -5.75
C ILE A 68 7.79 -7.51 -6.06
N PRO A 69 8.00 -8.71 -5.49
CA PRO A 69 9.17 -9.53 -5.79
C PRO A 69 9.30 -9.81 -7.30
N PRO A 70 10.52 -9.76 -7.86
CA PRO A 70 10.73 -10.00 -9.29
C PRO A 70 10.43 -11.46 -9.63
N LEU A 71 9.55 -11.72 -10.61
CA LEU A 71 9.02 -13.05 -11.01
C LEU A 71 10.06 -14.16 -11.37
N HIS A 72 11.35 -13.82 -11.49
CA HIS A 72 12.37 -14.66 -12.12
C HIS A 72 13.61 -14.90 -11.24
N MET A 73 13.52 -14.67 -9.92
CA MET A 73 14.59 -14.98 -8.98
C MET A 73 14.23 -16.24 -8.18
N ASP A 74 15.18 -17.13 -7.89
CA ASP A 74 14.87 -18.37 -7.15
C ASP A 74 14.29 -18.13 -5.73
N ASP A 75 14.45 -16.91 -5.19
CA ASP A 75 13.81 -16.40 -3.97
C ASP A 75 12.59 -15.49 -4.29
N ASN A 76 11.60 -16.03 -5.01
CA ASN A 76 10.37 -15.32 -5.42
C ASN A 76 9.37 -15.04 -4.27
N GLU A 77 9.78 -15.19 -3.01
CA GLU A 77 8.89 -15.07 -1.85
C GLU A 77 9.04 -13.70 -1.16
N TYR A 78 7.93 -13.23 -0.58
CA TYR A 78 8.01 -12.17 0.43
C TYR A 78 8.79 -12.73 1.63
N GLY A 79 10.07 -12.38 1.74
CA GLY A 79 11.01 -13.02 2.67
C GLY A 79 10.71 -12.87 4.16
N ILE A 80 9.67 -12.11 4.55
CA ILE A 80 9.22 -11.96 5.93
C ILE A 80 7.70 -12.11 5.96
N SER A 81 7.21 -13.16 6.62
CA SER A 81 5.78 -13.36 6.87
C SER A 81 5.51 -13.65 8.35
N LEU A 82 4.49 -12.98 8.90
CA LEU A 82 3.99 -13.24 10.27
C LEU A 82 3.22 -14.56 10.37
N PHE A 83 2.74 -15.08 9.24
CA PHE A 83 1.97 -16.32 9.15
C PHE A 83 2.68 -17.31 8.22
N LYS A 84 2.68 -18.59 8.58
CA LYS A 84 3.23 -19.62 7.68
C LYS A 84 2.27 -19.82 6.49
N PRO A 85 2.70 -19.58 5.24
CA PRO A 85 1.86 -19.86 4.09
C PRO A 85 1.72 -21.38 3.89
N ASN A 86 0.51 -21.83 3.54
CA ASN A 86 0.30 -23.19 3.04
C ASN A 86 0.12 -23.17 1.52
N ALA A 87 1.17 -22.71 0.80
CA ALA A 87 1.09 -22.38 -0.62
C ALA A 87 0.71 -23.56 -1.51
N GLU A 88 1.22 -24.75 -1.21
CA GLU A 88 1.02 -25.91 -2.08
C GLU A 88 -0.44 -26.36 -2.18
N ASP A 89 -1.17 -26.38 -1.06
CA ASP A 89 -2.51 -26.97 -1.02
C ASP A 89 -3.53 -26.12 -1.79
N TYR A 90 -3.48 -24.79 -1.62
CA TYR A 90 -4.42 -23.92 -2.33
C TYR A 90 -4.03 -23.70 -3.80
N MET A 91 -2.73 -23.73 -4.16
CA MET A 91 -2.31 -23.65 -5.56
C MET A 91 -2.77 -24.89 -6.34
N LYS A 92 -2.56 -26.10 -5.79
CA LYS A 92 -3.07 -27.35 -6.40
C LYS A 92 -4.59 -27.31 -6.58
N TRP A 93 -5.33 -26.71 -5.65
CA TRP A 93 -6.77 -26.54 -5.77
C TRP A 93 -7.16 -25.51 -6.86
N LEU A 94 -6.45 -24.38 -6.94
CA LEU A 94 -6.66 -23.34 -7.96
C LEU A 94 -6.47 -23.90 -9.38
N ASP A 95 -5.44 -24.74 -9.58
CA ASP A 95 -5.14 -25.36 -10.88
C ASP A 95 -6.27 -26.27 -11.40
N THR A 96 -7.20 -26.71 -10.53
CA THR A 96 -8.36 -27.52 -10.92
C THR A 96 -9.54 -26.71 -11.44
N LYS A 97 -9.49 -25.37 -11.35
CA LYS A 97 -10.61 -24.48 -11.68
C LYS A 97 -10.47 -23.93 -13.09
N GLU A 98 -11.61 -23.61 -13.70
CA GLU A 98 -11.60 -22.92 -14.99
C GLU A 98 -10.98 -21.53 -14.85
N ASN A 99 -10.36 -21.04 -15.93
CA ASN A 99 -9.76 -19.70 -15.95
C ASN A 99 -10.79 -18.65 -15.55
N SER A 100 -10.39 -17.73 -14.66
CA SER A 100 -11.22 -16.62 -14.19
C SER A 100 -12.54 -17.03 -13.50
N SER A 101 -12.64 -18.27 -13.00
CA SER A 101 -13.85 -18.77 -12.31
C SER A 101 -13.82 -18.60 -10.78
N VAL A 102 -12.67 -18.26 -10.21
CA VAL A 102 -12.46 -18.14 -8.75
C VAL A 102 -12.41 -16.66 -8.34
N VAL A 103 -13.09 -16.34 -7.24
CA VAL A 103 -13.01 -15.01 -6.60
C VAL A 103 -12.06 -15.09 -5.42
N TYR A 104 -11.02 -14.25 -5.42
CA TYR A 104 -10.10 -14.09 -4.29
C TYR A 104 -10.63 -13.06 -3.29
N ILE A 105 -10.65 -13.41 -2.00
CA ILE A 105 -11.12 -12.55 -0.90
C ILE A 105 -10.09 -12.59 0.23
N SER A 106 -9.58 -11.42 0.62
CA SER A 106 -8.63 -11.20 1.73
C SER A 106 -8.90 -9.82 2.35
N PHE A 107 -8.65 -9.65 3.65
CA PHE A 107 -8.94 -8.45 4.43
C PHE A 107 -7.69 -7.94 5.15
#